data_AF-A0A2K3QQQ6-F1
#
_entry.id   AF-A0A2K3QQQ6-F1
#
_cell.length_a   1.000
_cell.length_b   1.000
_cell.length_c   1.000
_cell.angle_alpha   90.00
_cell.angle_beta   90.00
_cell.angle_gamma   90.00
#
_symmetry.space_group_name_H-M   'P 1'
#
loop_
_entity.id
_entity.type
_entity.pdbx_description
1 polymer ?
#
loop_
_entity_poly.entity_id
_entity_poly.type
_entity_poly.pdbx_seq_one_letter_code
_entity_poly.pdbx_strand_id
1 'polypeptide(L)'
;MADLIRDAPLGQLIRWASKNKYLQYPEEKAGFELPRPWQDVLDSLGGLADDGFREPPPPSSSSSTVADEDRQMQQQEDQEKQEDQEGQPAPGQGRLEKTQSVPVVPQRTEDGTILVDWYYSDDAENPHNWSNKKRVLIATVICLYTFVVYTSSAIYTSSIEGLRAQWGVSELKASLGLSLYVLGYGIGPLVFSPLSEIPRIGRSPVYTVTMFLFVVISIPTAFAPNFAGLMVLRFLQGLFGSPCLASGGASLGDMYSLQMLPYAMVAWVSAAYCGPALGPLLSGFAVPAKSWRWALYESVWASSPIFLAMLFSLPETSGPTILLRRAQRLRKLTGNDRFMSQSEIDQRNMKVSSIALDALIKPMEITIKDPAVLFVQIYTAIIYGIYYS
;
A
#
# COMPACT_ATOMS: atom_id res chain seq x y z
N MET A 1 -12.73 -3.27 16.24
CA MET A 1 -12.37 -1.83 16.24
C MET A 1 -11.03 -1.59 16.93
N ALA A 2 -10.72 -2.30 18.03
CA ALA A 2 -9.39 -2.26 18.66
C ALA A 2 -8.23 -2.61 17.69
N ASP A 3 -8.40 -3.63 16.83
CA ASP A 3 -7.35 -4.01 15.85
C ASP A 3 -7.11 -2.91 14.81
N LEU A 4 -8.16 -2.21 14.38
CA LEU A 4 -8.02 -1.11 13.44
C LEU A 4 -7.20 0.03 14.06
N ILE A 5 -7.48 0.39 15.31
CA ILE A 5 -6.75 1.44 16.03
C ILE A 5 -5.30 0.99 16.29
N ARG A 6 -5.08 -0.27 16.67
CA ARG A 6 -3.73 -0.85 16.85
C ARG A 6 -2.91 -0.74 15.57
N ASP A 7 -3.50 -1.13 14.45
CA ASP A 7 -2.79 -1.24 13.18
C ASP A 7 -2.67 0.12 12.46
N ALA A 8 -3.49 1.11 12.83
CA ALA A 8 -3.38 2.48 12.37
C ALA A 8 -2.10 3.19 12.90
N PRO A 9 -1.66 4.28 12.25
CA PRO A 9 -0.39 4.93 12.58
C PRO A 9 -0.34 5.43 14.03
N LEU A 10 -1.45 5.97 14.56
CA LEU A 10 -1.50 6.35 15.97
C LEU A 10 -1.33 5.16 16.92
N GLY A 11 -1.94 4.02 16.60
CA GLY A 11 -1.76 2.80 17.39
C GLY A 11 -0.30 2.36 17.42
N GLN A 12 0.37 2.40 16.27
CA GLN A 12 1.80 2.09 16.19
C GLN A 12 2.67 3.09 16.99
N LEU A 13 2.32 4.39 16.97
CA LEU A 13 2.98 5.39 17.81
C LEU A 13 2.78 5.12 19.30
N ILE A 14 1.55 4.75 19.72
CA ILE A 14 1.25 4.36 21.10
C ILE A 14 2.04 3.11 21.50
N ARG A 15 2.13 2.11 20.62
CA ARG A 15 2.92 0.89 20.86
C ARG A 15 4.40 1.20 21.04
N TRP A 16 4.96 2.02 20.15
CA TRP A 16 6.35 2.48 20.25
C TRP A 16 6.62 3.24 21.55
N ALA A 17 5.78 4.24 21.89
CA ALA A 17 5.93 5.05 23.10
C ALA A 17 5.77 4.24 24.39
N SER A 18 4.88 3.23 24.38
CA SER A 18 4.61 2.36 25.54
C SER A 18 5.50 1.11 25.61
N LYS A 19 6.47 0.95 24.70
CA LYS A 19 7.30 -0.26 24.57
C LYS A 19 6.45 -1.55 24.49
N ASN A 20 5.40 -1.53 23.66
CA ASN A 20 4.45 -2.62 23.42
C ASN A 20 3.61 -3.05 24.64
N LYS A 21 3.45 -2.17 25.64
CA LYS A 21 2.58 -2.44 26.80
C LYS A 21 1.09 -2.37 26.44
N TYR A 22 0.70 -1.45 25.56
CA TYR A 22 -0.68 -1.28 25.10
C TYR A 22 -0.85 -1.75 23.65
N LEU A 23 -2.07 -2.13 23.25
CA LEU A 23 -2.42 -2.57 21.89
C LEU A 23 -1.54 -3.74 21.39
N GLN A 24 -1.42 -4.77 22.22
CA GLN A 24 -0.61 -5.95 21.92
C GLN A 24 -1.18 -6.77 20.76
N TYR A 25 -0.29 -7.31 19.93
CA TYR A 25 -0.65 -8.37 18.98
C TYR A 25 -0.91 -9.70 19.70
N PRO A 26 -1.58 -10.67 19.04
CA PRO A 26 -1.77 -11.99 19.61
C PRO A 26 -0.48 -12.59 20.15
N GLU A 27 0.63 -12.51 19.40
CA GLU A 27 1.92 -13.11 19.76
C GLU A 27 2.62 -12.41 20.93
N GLU A 28 2.15 -11.24 21.36
CA GLU A 28 2.72 -10.49 22.49
C GLU A 28 1.97 -10.73 23.81
N LYS A 29 0.86 -11.49 23.78
CA LYS A 29 0.07 -11.80 24.97
C LYS A 29 0.63 -13.03 25.69
N ALA A 30 0.65 -12.99 27.02
CA ALA A 30 1.28 -14.03 27.86
C ALA A 30 0.68 -15.45 27.74
N GLY A 31 -0.50 -15.61 27.13
CA GLY A 31 -1.15 -16.92 26.92
C GLY A 31 -1.26 -17.31 25.45
N PHE A 32 -0.44 -16.73 24.56
CA PHE A 32 -0.46 -17.08 23.15
C PHE A 32 0.30 -18.38 22.91
N GLU A 33 -0.38 -19.33 22.28
CA GLU A 33 0.20 -20.58 21.80
C GLU A 33 0.21 -20.58 20.27
N LEU A 34 1.32 -21.04 19.69
CA LEU A 34 1.42 -21.22 18.24
C LEU A 34 0.38 -22.25 17.76
N PRO A 35 -0.20 -22.10 16.57
CA PRO A 35 -1.04 -23.14 15.99
C PRO A 35 -0.30 -24.48 15.88
N ARG A 36 -0.99 -25.61 16.09
CA ARG A 36 -0.36 -26.96 16.11
C ARG A 36 0.59 -27.24 14.94
N PRO A 37 0.26 -26.93 13.67
CA PRO A 37 1.20 -27.20 12.57
C PRO A 37 2.51 -26.42 12.65
N TRP A 38 2.50 -25.26 13.32
CA TRP A 38 3.70 -24.48 13.59
C TRP A 38 4.49 -25.04 14.76
N GLN A 39 3.81 -25.60 15.77
CA GLN A 39 4.44 -26.33 16.88
C GLN A 39 5.10 -27.61 16.38
N ASP A 40 4.42 -28.42 15.56
CA ASP A 40 4.97 -29.65 14.97
C ASP A 40 6.26 -29.37 14.19
N VAL A 41 6.30 -28.22 13.50
CA VAL A 41 7.49 -27.76 12.79
C VAL A 41 8.63 -27.40 13.74
N LEU A 42 8.33 -26.71 14.85
CA LEU A 42 9.32 -26.41 15.88
C LEU A 42 9.82 -27.66 16.61
N ASP A 43 8.94 -28.59 16.95
CA ASP A 43 9.28 -29.82 17.67
C ASP A 43 10.18 -30.73 16.84
N SER A 44 9.91 -30.82 15.53
CA SER A 44 10.82 -31.53 14.62
C SER A 44 12.21 -30.88 14.50
N LEU A 45 12.35 -29.59 14.82
CA LEU A 45 13.66 -28.91 14.86
C LEU A 45 14.37 -29.16 16.20
N GLY A 46 13.61 -29.29 17.30
CA GLY A 46 14.14 -29.69 18.60
C GLY A 46 14.69 -31.12 18.60
N GLY A 47 14.07 -32.03 17.84
CA GLY A 47 14.54 -33.42 17.68
C GLY A 47 15.82 -33.57 16.84
N LEU A 48 16.18 -32.58 16.02
CA LEU A 48 17.39 -32.60 15.18
C LEU A 48 18.61 -31.95 15.85
N ALA A 49 18.47 -31.44 17.08
CA ALA A 49 19.61 -30.93 17.83
C ALA A 49 20.48 -32.06 18.44
N ASP A 50 20.03 -33.33 18.37
CA ASP A 50 20.71 -34.49 18.98
C ASP A 50 21.28 -35.50 17.96
N ASP A 51 20.97 -35.37 16.67
CA ASP A 51 21.61 -36.20 15.62
C ASP A 51 22.78 -35.43 15.00
N GLY A 52 23.96 -35.65 15.60
CA GLY A 52 25.23 -35.23 15.02
C GLY A 52 25.39 -35.74 13.59
N PHE A 53 25.99 -34.89 12.75
CA PHE A 53 26.47 -35.15 11.39
C PHE A 53 26.62 -36.65 11.07
N ARG A 54 25.61 -37.22 10.40
CA ARG A 54 25.74 -38.49 9.70
C ARG A 54 25.86 -38.19 8.21
N GLU A 55 27.04 -38.48 7.66
CA GLU A 55 27.29 -38.38 6.22
C GLU A 55 26.25 -39.18 5.42
N PRO A 56 25.79 -38.67 4.26
CA PRO A 56 24.90 -39.42 3.39
C PRO A 56 25.64 -40.61 2.75
N PRO A 57 25.00 -41.78 2.59
CA PRO A 57 25.59 -42.91 1.89
C PRO A 57 25.71 -42.62 0.38
N PRO A 58 26.63 -43.29 -0.33
CA PRO A 58 26.90 -43.00 -1.74
C PRO A 58 25.72 -43.40 -2.65
N PRO A 59 25.56 -42.75 -3.81
CA PRO A 59 24.40 -42.96 -4.67
C PRO A 59 24.47 -44.32 -5.36
N SER A 60 23.41 -45.13 -5.20
CA SER A 60 23.16 -46.32 -6.00
C SER A 60 22.55 -45.92 -7.34
N SER A 61 23.17 -46.39 -8.42
CA SER A 61 22.72 -46.22 -9.80
C SER A 61 21.40 -46.94 -10.07
N SER A 62 20.36 -46.19 -10.42
CA SER A 62 19.22 -46.70 -11.19
C SER A 62 18.89 -45.73 -12.31
N SER A 63 19.15 -46.13 -13.56
CA SER A 63 18.77 -45.37 -14.73
C SER A 63 17.28 -45.59 -15.01
N SER A 64 16.47 -44.54 -14.90
CA SER A 64 15.12 -44.52 -15.46
C SER A 64 15.09 -43.45 -16.55
N THR A 65 14.64 -43.84 -17.73
CA THR A 65 14.63 -43.03 -18.95
C THR A 65 13.46 -42.04 -18.97
N VAL A 66 13.71 -40.89 -19.62
CA VAL A 66 12.81 -39.72 -19.83
C VAL A 66 11.40 -40.06 -20.38
N ALA A 67 11.17 -41.27 -20.88
CA ALA A 67 9.86 -41.69 -21.41
C ALA A 67 8.79 -42.01 -20.34
N ASP A 68 9.18 -42.19 -19.06
CA ASP A 68 8.24 -42.52 -17.99
C ASP A 68 7.64 -41.27 -17.30
N GLU A 69 8.31 -40.11 -17.36
CA GLU A 69 7.80 -38.85 -16.77
C GLU A 69 6.69 -38.22 -17.63
N ASP A 70 6.78 -38.31 -18.96
CA ASP A 70 5.76 -37.77 -19.87
C ASP A 70 4.43 -38.55 -19.81
N ARG A 71 4.47 -39.85 -19.48
CA ARG A 71 3.25 -40.67 -19.31
C ARG A 71 2.49 -40.36 -18.01
N GLN A 72 3.19 -39.91 -16.97
CA GLN A 72 2.56 -39.57 -15.69
C GLN A 72 1.88 -38.20 -15.73
N MET A 73 2.42 -37.23 -16.47
CA MET A 73 1.79 -35.92 -16.67
C MET A 73 0.50 -36.00 -17.52
N GLN A 74 0.47 -36.86 -18.55
CA GLN A 74 -0.74 -37.03 -19.38
C GLN A 74 -1.89 -37.75 -18.65
N GLN A 75 -1.59 -38.66 -17.72
CA GLN A 75 -2.65 -39.28 -16.90
C GLN A 75 -3.24 -38.34 -15.84
N GLN A 76 -2.48 -37.34 -15.39
CA GLN A 76 -2.98 -36.29 -14.48
C GLN A 76 -3.88 -35.28 -15.21
N GLU A 77 -3.52 -34.84 -16.42
CA GLU A 77 -4.37 -33.92 -17.20
C GLU A 77 -5.70 -34.55 -17.65
N ASP A 78 -5.74 -35.86 -17.89
CA ASP A 78 -6.98 -36.58 -18.25
C ASP A 78 -7.89 -36.84 -17.02
N GLN A 79 -7.34 -36.90 -15.80
CA GLN A 79 -8.12 -36.95 -14.56
C GLN A 79 -8.73 -35.59 -14.18
N GLU A 80 -7.98 -34.49 -14.32
CA GLU A 80 -8.53 -33.14 -14.07
C GLU A 80 -9.66 -32.77 -15.04
N LYS A 81 -9.60 -33.25 -16.30
CA LYS A 81 -10.68 -33.01 -17.29
C LYS A 81 -11.94 -33.85 -17.07
N GLN A 82 -11.86 -34.95 -16.33
CA GLN A 82 -13.03 -35.79 -16.03
C GLN A 82 -13.83 -35.31 -14.80
N GLU A 83 -13.19 -34.65 -13.83
CA GLU A 83 -13.92 -34.08 -12.67
C GLU A 83 -14.76 -32.84 -13.05
N ASP A 84 -14.41 -32.12 -14.12
CA ASP A 84 -15.15 -30.95 -14.59
C ASP A 84 -16.46 -31.27 -15.34
N GLN A 85 -16.77 -32.55 -15.64
CA GLN A 85 -17.95 -32.93 -16.44
C GLN A 85 -19.12 -33.60 -15.68
N GLU A 86 -19.01 -33.88 -14.38
CA GLU A 86 -20.15 -34.43 -13.61
C GLU A 86 -20.95 -33.35 -12.86
N GLY A 87 -21.89 -32.73 -13.60
CA GLY A 87 -23.25 -32.36 -13.18
C GLY A 87 -23.49 -31.61 -11.86
N GLN A 88 -23.72 -30.29 -11.93
CA GLN A 88 -24.39 -29.50 -10.88
C GLN A 88 -25.92 -29.80 -10.84
N PRO A 89 -26.51 -30.13 -9.68
CA PRO A 89 -27.94 -29.92 -9.46
C PRO A 89 -28.23 -28.45 -9.07
N ALA A 90 -29.41 -27.98 -9.47
CA ALA A 90 -29.91 -26.60 -9.36
C ALA A 90 -29.85 -25.98 -7.93
N PRO A 91 -29.84 -24.62 -7.81
CA PRO A 91 -29.54 -23.94 -6.55
C PRO A 91 -30.75 -23.97 -5.60
N GLY A 92 -30.71 -24.88 -4.63
CA GLY A 92 -31.48 -24.77 -3.38
C GLY A 92 -30.77 -23.83 -2.40
N GLN A 93 -31.54 -23.01 -1.69
CA GLN A 93 -31.09 -22.02 -0.71
C GLN A 93 -30.10 -22.59 0.33
N GLY A 94 -28.81 -22.52 0.02
CA GLY A 94 -27.71 -22.80 0.95
C GLY A 94 -27.25 -21.51 1.62
N ARG A 95 -27.50 -21.40 2.92
CA ARG A 95 -26.78 -20.51 3.82
C ARG A 95 -25.29 -20.67 3.53
N LEU A 96 -24.59 -19.60 3.10
CA LEU A 96 -23.14 -19.61 2.89
C LEU A 96 -22.45 -20.21 4.12
N GLU A 97 -22.11 -21.50 4.05
CA GLU A 97 -21.23 -22.11 5.02
C GLU A 97 -19.88 -21.42 4.86
N LYS A 98 -19.41 -20.78 5.93
CA LYS A 98 -18.03 -20.29 5.96
C LYS A 98 -17.15 -21.50 5.67
N THR A 99 -16.38 -21.45 4.58
CA THR A 99 -15.30 -22.39 4.31
C THR A 99 -14.52 -22.62 5.61
N GLN A 100 -14.36 -23.87 6.02
CA GLN A 100 -13.64 -24.18 7.27
C GLN A 100 -12.23 -23.58 7.20
N SER A 101 -11.81 -22.90 8.27
CA SER A 101 -10.49 -22.30 8.38
C SER A 101 -9.43 -23.41 8.35
N VAL A 102 -8.63 -23.47 7.29
CA VAL A 102 -7.56 -24.46 7.14
C VAL A 102 -6.29 -23.86 7.70
N PRO A 103 -5.58 -24.54 8.62
CA PRO A 103 -4.31 -24.04 9.12
C PRO A 103 -3.24 -24.13 8.02
N VAL A 104 -2.46 -23.07 7.86
CA VAL A 104 -1.37 -23.01 6.87
C VAL A 104 -0.11 -23.59 7.53
N VAL A 105 0.46 -24.62 6.89
CA VAL A 105 1.71 -25.24 7.34
C VAL A 105 2.88 -24.37 6.88
N PRO A 106 3.78 -23.94 7.79
CA PRO A 106 4.90 -23.10 7.39
C PRO A 106 5.88 -23.91 6.53
N GLN A 107 6.28 -23.34 5.40
CA GLN A 107 7.24 -23.97 4.49
C GLN A 107 8.66 -23.89 5.07
N ARG A 108 9.49 -24.89 4.75
CA ARG A 108 10.91 -24.91 5.11
C ARG A 108 11.75 -24.73 3.86
N THR A 109 12.70 -23.82 3.92
CA THR A 109 13.79 -23.76 2.94
C THR A 109 14.84 -24.81 3.27
N GLU A 110 15.60 -25.25 2.28
CA GLU A 110 16.72 -26.21 2.43
C GLU A 110 17.73 -25.77 3.51
N ASP A 111 17.92 -24.46 3.69
CA ASP A 111 18.77 -23.85 4.72
C ASP A 111 18.23 -23.97 6.16
N GLY A 112 17.08 -24.64 6.37
CA GLY A 112 16.43 -24.77 7.67
C GLY A 112 15.70 -23.50 8.14
N THR A 113 15.48 -22.54 7.24
CA THR A 113 14.68 -21.33 7.48
C THR A 113 13.19 -21.68 7.50
N ILE A 114 12.47 -21.19 8.51
CA ILE A 114 11.01 -21.36 8.64
C ILE A 114 10.35 -20.13 8.02
N LEU A 115 9.67 -20.33 6.89
CA LEU A 115 8.97 -19.27 6.21
C LEU A 115 7.73 -18.86 7.00
N VAL A 116 7.67 -17.58 7.38
CA VAL A 116 6.54 -17.02 8.12
C VAL A 116 5.45 -16.59 7.13
N ASP A 117 4.29 -17.26 7.25
CA ASP A 117 3.07 -16.94 6.51
C ASP A 117 1.86 -16.73 7.46
N TRP A 118 0.66 -16.58 6.91
CA TRP A 118 -0.60 -16.54 7.64
C TRP A 118 -0.81 -17.80 8.49
N TYR A 119 -1.53 -17.71 9.61
CA TYR A 119 -1.76 -18.90 10.46
C TYR A 119 -2.87 -19.80 9.90
N TYR A 120 -3.89 -19.18 9.32
CA TYR A 120 -5.08 -19.83 8.78
C TYR A 120 -5.49 -19.19 7.46
N SER A 121 -6.26 -19.89 6.65
CA SER A 121 -6.82 -19.36 5.40
C SER A 121 -7.67 -18.09 5.62
N ASP A 122 -8.28 -17.91 6.79
CA ASP A 122 -9.11 -16.78 7.19
C ASP A 122 -8.42 -15.82 8.21
N ASP A 123 -7.09 -15.82 8.28
CA ASP A 123 -6.31 -14.99 9.21
C ASP A 123 -6.72 -13.51 9.14
N ALA A 124 -7.09 -12.93 10.30
CA ALA A 124 -7.64 -11.58 10.40
C ALA A 124 -6.61 -10.47 10.12
N GLU A 125 -5.30 -10.77 10.19
CA GLU A 125 -4.26 -9.80 9.80
C GLU A 125 -4.10 -9.72 8.28
N ASN A 126 -4.53 -10.73 7.53
CA ASN A 126 -4.51 -10.69 6.07
C ASN A 126 -5.57 -9.68 5.56
N PRO A 127 -5.18 -8.64 4.80
CA PRO A 127 -6.10 -7.62 4.31
C PRO A 127 -7.21 -8.15 3.40
N HIS A 128 -6.98 -9.26 2.67
CA HIS A 128 -8.01 -9.91 1.86
C HIS A 128 -9.15 -10.50 2.71
N ASN A 129 -8.85 -10.90 3.94
CA ASN A 129 -9.81 -11.49 4.87
C ASN A 129 -10.56 -10.46 5.73
N TRP A 130 -10.26 -9.17 5.58
CA TRP A 130 -10.94 -8.13 6.33
C TRP A 130 -12.43 -8.06 6.02
N SER A 131 -13.24 -7.78 7.04
CA SER A 131 -14.67 -7.53 6.84
C SER A 131 -14.92 -6.43 5.81
N ASN A 132 -15.99 -6.56 5.01
CA ASN A 132 -16.34 -5.56 3.99
C ASN A 132 -16.45 -4.15 4.57
N LYS A 133 -16.96 -4.01 5.81
CA LYS A 133 -17.04 -2.71 6.50
C LYS A 133 -15.66 -2.08 6.72
N LYS A 134 -14.66 -2.87 7.12
CA LYS A 134 -13.27 -2.40 7.30
C LYS A 134 -12.66 -1.98 5.97
N ARG A 135 -12.81 -2.82 4.93
CA ARG A 135 -12.29 -2.52 3.57
C ARG A 135 -12.90 -1.26 2.99
N VAL A 136 -14.22 -1.11 3.06
CA VAL A 136 -14.93 0.09 2.57
C VAL A 136 -14.49 1.33 3.34
N LEU A 137 -14.38 1.27 4.68
CA LEU A 137 -13.90 2.40 5.47
C LEU A 137 -12.50 2.86 5.04
N ILE A 138 -11.57 1.91 4.88
CA ILE A 138 -10.19 2.21 4.48
C ILE A 138 -10.15 2.75 3.05
N ALA A 139 -10.88 2.13 2.13
CA ALA A 139 -11.01 2.60 0.75
C ALA A 139 -11.59 4.01 0.69
N THR A 140 -12.62 4.33 1.47
CA THR A 140 -13.20 5.68 1.56
C THR A 140 -12.16 6.69 2.06
N VAL A 141 -11.36 6.35 3.07
CA VAL A 141 -10.30 7.23 3.56
C VAL A 141 -9.24 7.47 2.48
N ILE A 142 -8.84 6.44 1.74
CA ILE A 142 -7.91 6.58 0.60
C ILE A 142 -8.53 7.46 -0.50
N CYS A 143 -9.80 7.26 -0.84
CA CYS A 143 -10.51 8.09 -1.81
C CYS A 143 -10.60 9.56 -1.37
N LEU A 144 -10.93 9.83 -0.09
CA LEU A 144 -10.96 11.18 0.46
C LEU A 144 -9.58 11.83 0.45
N TYR A 145 -8.54 11.07 0.79
CA TYR A 145 -7.14 11.51 0.70
C TYR A 145 -6.77 11.89 -0.74
N THR A 146 -7.06 11.04 -1.71
CA THR A 146 -6.86 11.38 -3.14
C THR A 146 -7.68 12.60 -3.54
N PHE A 147 -8.96 12.63 -3.21
CA PHE A 147 -9.85 13.73 -3.53
C PHE A 147 -9.33 15.08 -3.01
N VAL A 148 -8.89 15.16 -1.75
CA VAL A 148 -8.44 16.43 -1.18
C VAL A 148 -7.12 16.92 -1.76
N VAL A 149 -6.18 16.01 -2.07
CA VAL A 149 -4.91 16.36 -2.73
C VAL A 149 -5.17 16.87 -4.14
N TYR A 150 -6.04 16.22 -4.89
CA TYR A 150 -6.42 16.67 -6.23
C TYR A 150 -7.27 17.95 -6.19
N THR A 151 -8.16 18.12 -5.22
CA THR A 151 -8.91 19.38 -5.05
C THR A 151 -7.95 20.55 -4.76
N SER A 152 -6.95 20.31 -3.92
CA SER A 152 -5.96 21.33 -3.51
C SER A 152 -5.02 21.78 -4.63
N SER A 153 -4.94 21.05 -5.75
CA SER A 153 -4.22 21.52 -6.93
C SER A 153 -5.00 22.66 -7.60
N ALA A 154 -6.25 22.41 -8.02
CA ALA A 154 -7.05 23.31 -8.85
C ALA A 154 -7.80 24.40 -8.09
N ILE A 155 -8.04 24.25 -6.79
CA ILE A 155 -8.67 25.29 -5.95
C ILE A 155 -7.90 26.63 -6.01
N TYR A 156 -6.59 26.56 -6.30
CA TYR A 156 -5.73 27.72 -6.50
C TYR A 156 -6.15 28.60 -7.69
N THR A 157 -6.80 28.07 -8.72
CA THR A 157 -7.12 28.80 -9.96
C THR A 157 -8.00 30.03 -9.74
N SER A 158 -8.98 29.95 -8.83
CA SER A 158 -9.83 31.11 -8.47
C SER A 158 -9.03 32.27 -7.86
N SER A 159 -7.82 32.00 -7.37
CA SER A 159 -6.95 33.00 -6.72
C SER A 159 -6.12 33.83 -7.69
N ILE A 160 -6.03 33.43 -8.97
CA ILE A 160 -5.13 34.01 -9.97
C ILE A 160 -5.28 35.53 -10.05
N GLU A 161 -6.50 36.06 -10.14
CA GLU A 161 -6.70 37.50 -10.28
C GLU A 161 -6.27 38.28 -9.02
N GLY A 162 -6.56 37.74 -7.84
CA GLY A 162 -6.13 38.37 -6.59
C GLY A 162 -4.61 38.33 -6.39
N LEU A 163 -3.94 37.29 -6.90
CA LEU A 163 -2.47 37.20 -6.92
C LEU A 163 -1.84 38.24 -7.85
N ARG A 164 -2.44 38.44 -9.04
CA ARG A 164 -2.05 39.49 -9.98
C ARG A 164 -2.18 40.86 -9.35
N ALA A 165 -3.32 41.15 -8.72
CA ALA A 165 -3.56 42.43 -8.06
C ALA A 165 -2.60 42.68 -6.88
N GLN A 166 -2.30 41.65 -6.08
CA GLN A 166 -1.45 41.77 -4.89
C GLN A 166 0.03 42.04 -5.23
N TRP A 167 0.56 41.41 -6.27
CA TRP A 167 1.99 41.42 -6.58
C TRP A 167 2.34 41.99 -7.96
N GLY A 168 1.36 42.48 -8.73
CA GLY A 168 1.58 43.09 -10.05
C GLY A 168 2.18 42.12 -11.09
N VAL A 169 1.98 40.82 -10.92
CA VAL A 169 2.53 39.80 -11.82
C VAL A 169 1.60 39.54 -13.00
N SER A 170 2.16 39.05 -14.12
CA SER A 170 1.36 38.60 -15.26
C SER A 170 0.52 37.37 -14.90
N GLU A 171 -0.54 37.13 -15.66
CA GLU A 171 -1.39 35.94 -15.51
C GLU A 171 -0.60 34.63 -15.63
N LEU A 172 0.31 34.56 -16.61
CA LEU A 172 1.24 33.44 -16.78
C LEU A 172 2.09 33.17 -15.53
N LYS A 173 2.55 34.23 -14.85
CA LYS A 173 3.28 34.06 -13.59
C LYS A 173 2.32 33.60 -12.49
N ALA A 174 1.15 34.22 -12.35
CA ALA A 174 0.19 33.86 -11.33
C ALA A 174 -0.30 32.39 -11.43
N SER A 175 -0.45 31.85 -12.65
CA SER A 175 -0.83 30.44 -12.88
C SER A 175 0.27 29.43 -12.53
N LEU A 176 1.53 29.87 -12.41
CA LEU A 176 2.67 29.01 -12.07
C LEU A 176 2.46 28.21 -10.78
N GLY A 177 1.67 28.73 -9.83
CA GLY A 177 1.36 28.01 -8.58
C GLY A 177 0.51 26.75 -8.79
N LEU A 178 -0.29 26.67 -9.86
CA LEU A 178 -0.95 25.43 -10.28
C LEU A 178 0.08 24.49 -10.90
N SER A 179 0.85 24.98 -11.88
CA SER A 179 1.83 24.17 -12.62
C SER A 179 2.89 23.57 -11.70
N LEU A 180 3.41 24.33 -10.72
CA LEU A 180 4.40 23.84 -9.77
C LEU A 180 3.84 22.78 -8.82
N TYR A 181 2.56 22.91 -8.44
CA TYR A 181 1.90 21.85 -7.67
C TYR A 181 1.79 20.57 -8.51
N VAL A 182 1.36 20.68 -9.76
CA VAL A 182 1.27 19.56 -10.72
C VAL A 182 2.66 19.05 -11.15
N LEU A 183 3.72 19.82 -10.96
CA LEU A 183 5.08 19.31 -11.11
C LEU A 183 5.47 18.48 -9.88
N GLY A 184 5.28 19.04 -8.68
CA GLY A 184 5.56 18.34 -7.42
C GLY A 184 4.77 17.04 -7.28
N TYR A 185 3.47 17.06 -7.58
CA TYR A 185 2.60 15.88 -7.50
C TYR A 185 3.02 14.77 -8.49
N GLY A 186 3.75 15.10 -9.57
CA GLY A 186 4.19 14.15 -10.59
C GLY A 186 5.57 13.57 -10.27
N ILE A 187 6.44 14.37 -9.63
CA ILE A 187 7.76 13.92 -9.15
C ILE A 187 7.63 13.08 -7.89
N GLY A 188 6.76 13.46 -6.95
CA GLY A 188 6.67 12.82 -5.65
C GLY A 188 6.45 11.30 -5.68
N PRO A 189 5.54 10.74 -6.51
CA PRO A 189 5.30 9.30 -6.55
C PRO A 189 6.52 8.51 -7.00
N LEU A 190 7.40 9.09 -7.81
CA LEU A 190 8.66 8.46 -8.23
C LEU A 190 9.55 8.15 -7.02
N VAL A 191 9.47 8.95 -5.96
CA VAL A 191 10.23 8.74 -4.72
C VAL A 191 9.41 7.92 -3.72
N PHE A 192 8.18 8.33 -3.44
CA PHE A 192 7.42 7.80 -2.32
C PHE A 192 6.75 6.45 -2.61
N SER A 193 6.40 6.16 -3.86
CA SER A 193 5.79 4.86 -4.20
C SER A 193 6.79 3.71 -4.01
N PRO A 194 8.03 3.77 -4.55
CA PRO A 194 9.09 2.81 -4.23
C PRO A 194 9.34 2.64 -2.74
N LEU A 195 9.42 3.73 -1.98
CA LEU A 195 9.63 3.68 -0.53
C LEU A 195 8.48 2.95 0.18
N SER A 196 7.24 3.09 -0.31
CA SER A 196 6.07 2.41 0.26
C SER A 196 6.05 0.90 0.05
N GLU A 197 6.76 0.41 -0.97
CA GLU A 197 6.89 -1.02 -1.27
C GLU A 197 8.02 -1.69 -0.47
N ILE A 198 8.92 -0.91 0.15
CA ILE A 198 9.95 -1.46 1.03
C ILE A 198 9.26 -2.02 2.28
N PRO A 199 9.29 -3.35 2.54
CA PRO A 199 8.53 -3.97 3.61
C PRO A 199 8.90 -3.49 5.02
N ARG A 200 10.11 -2.96 5.22
CA ARG A 200 10.50 -2.33 6.49
C ARG A 200 9.80 -0.99 6.75
N ILE A 201 9.42 -0.28 5.68
CA ILE A 201 8.73 1.01 5.74
C ILE A 201 7.22 0.77 5.68
N GLY A 202 6.75 0.08 4.64
CA GLY A 202 5.33 -0.15 4.39
C GLY A 202 4.59 1.06 3.82
N ARG A 203 3.31 0.89 3.50
CA ARG A 203 2.49 1.91 2.82
C ARG A 203 1.96 2.97 3.78
N SER A 204 1.42 2.52 4.92
CA SER A 204 0.74 3.40 5.88
C SER A 204 1.65 4.49 6.48
N PRO A 205 2.92 4.20 6.85
CA PRO A 205 3.83 5.23 7.33
C PRO A 205 4.18 6.29 6.28
N VAL A 206 4.38 5.88 5.01
CA VAL A 206 4.65 6.83 3.92
C VAL A 206 3.48 7.79 3.77
N TYR A 207 2.25 7.29 3.67
CA TYR A 207 1.05 8.13 3.59
C TYR A 207 0.92 9.11 4.76
N THR A 208 1.14 8.62 5.98
CA THR A 208 0.92 9.42 7.18
C THR A 208 1.93 10.55 7.27
N VAL A 209 3.21 10.26 7.03
CA VAL A 209 4.28 11.27 7.09
C VAL A 209 4.12 12.31 5.98
N THR A 210 3.84 11.88 4.75
CA THR A 210 3.73 12.82 3.63
C THR A 210 2.45 13.65 3.73
N MET A 211 1.33 13.07 4.17
CA MET A 211 0.10 13.82 4.43
C MET A 211 0.24 14.79 5.61
N PHE A 212 0.99 14.42 6.66
CA PHE A 212 1.33 15.35 7.73
C PHE A 212 2.13 16.55 7.19
N LEU A 213 3.17 16.30 6.39
CA LEU A 213 3.96 17.36 5.76
C LEU A 213 3.13 18.23 4.82
N PHE A 214 2.20 17.62 4.06
CA PHE A 214 1.24 18.34 3.23
C PHE A 214 0.45 19.36 4.07
N VAL A 215 -0.19 18.92 5.16
CA VAL A 215 -0.98 19.80 6.04
C VAL A 215 -0.11 20.90 6.65
N VAL A 216 1.08 20.53 7.15
CA VAL A 216 2.03 21.48 7.74
C VAL A 216 2.48 22.54 6.74
N ILE A 217 2.67 22.19 5.47
CA ILE A 217 3.05 23.12 4.40
C ILE A 217 1.86 23.95 3.91
N SER A 218 0.65 23.38 3.90
CA SER A 218 -0.57 24.11 3.50
C SER A 218 -0.84 25.33 4.40
N ILE A 219 -0.51 25.25 5.69
CA ILE A 219 -0.69 26.36 6.64
C ILE A 219 0.12 27.61 6.21
N PRO A 220 1.47 27.60 6.16
CA PRO A 220 2.24 28.76 5.74
C PRO A 220 1.99 29.15 4.27
N THR A 221 1.56 28.22 3.41
CA THR A 221 1.16 28.53 2.03
C THR A 221 0.04 29.58 2.01
N ALA A 222 -0.96 29.44 2.89
CA ALA A 222 -2.07 30.37 2.98
C ALA A 222 -1.68 31.76 3.54
N PHE A 223 -0.55 31.84 4.25
CA PHE A 223 -0.01 33.07 4.84
C PHE A 223 1.24 33.59 4.12
N ALA A 224 1.54 33.10 2.92
CA ALA A 224 2.76 33.45 2.20
C ALA A 224 2.90 34.99 2.03
N PRO A 225 4.01 35.61 2.47
CA PRO A 225 4.18 37.06 2.42
C PRO A 225 4.70 37.55 1.06
N ASN A 226 5.27 36.65 0.25
CA ASN A 226 5.82 36.98 -1.05
C ASN A 226 5.51 35.89 -2.10
N PHE A 227 5.50 36.31 -3.36
CA PHE A 227 5.11 35.48 -4.49
C PHE A 227 6.04 34.27 -4.69
N ALA A 228 7.36 34.45 -4.61
CA ALA A 228 8.32 33.36 -4.82
C ALA A 228 8.20 32.27 -3.74
N GLY A 229 8.02 32.67 -2.48
CA GLY A 229 7.77 31.76 -1.36
C GLY A 229 6.48 30.96 -1.56
N LEU A 230 5.41 31.60 -2.04
CA LEU A 230 4.18 30.90 -2.41
C LEU A 230 4.44 29.82 -3.47
N MET A 231 5.24 30.13 -4.51
CA MET A 231 5.57 29.17 -5.58
C MET A 231 6.32 27.95 -5.06
N VAL A 232 7.32 28.15 -4.20
CA VAL A 232 8.07 27.05 -3.56
C VAL A 232 7.15 26.20 -2.68
N LEU A 233 6.33 26.85 -1.86
CA LEU A 233 5.39 26.14 -0.99
C LEU A 233 4.36 25.34 -1.79
N ARG A 234 3.89 25.86 -2.93
CA ARG A 234 2.99 25.14 -3.85
C ARG A 234 3.64 23.90 -4.46
N PHE A 235 4.90 23.98 -4.86
CA PHE A 235 5.66 22.81 -5.31
C PHE A 235 5.76 21.74 -4.21
N LEU A 236 6.18 22.15 -3.00
CA LEU A 236 6.33 21.24 -1.87
C LEU A 236 4.99 20.62 -1.44
N GLN A 237 3.91 21.41 -1.49
CA GLN A 237 2.55 20.94 -1.21
C GLN A 237 2.15 19.85 -2.21
N GLY A 238 2.40 20.04 -3.51
CA GLY A 238 2.18 19.00 -4.52
C GLY A 238 3.03 17.75 -4.28
N LEU A 239 4.32 17.95 -3.96
CA LEU A 239 5.29 16.88 -3.71
C LEU A 239 4.86 15.95 -2.57
N PHE A 240 4.52 16.49 -1.40
CA PHE A 240 4.13 15.69 -0.25
C PHE A 240 2.68 15.17 -0.32
N GLY A 241 1.82 15.77 -1.14
CA GLY A 241 0.46 15.26 -1.39
C GLY A 241 0.44 13.99 -2.26
N SER A 242 1.47 13.77 -3.07
CA SER A 242 1.47 12.83 -4.18
C SER A 242 1.33 11.32 -3.89
N PRO A 243 1.65 10.76 -2.72
CA PRO A 243 1.72 9.29 -2.57
C PRO A 243 0.42 8.54 -2.86
N CYS A 244 -0.74 9.15 -2.61
CA CYS A 244 -2.03 8.52 -2.94
C CYS A 244 -2.25 8.27 -4.42
N LEU A 245 -1.53 8.95 -5.32
CA LEU A 245 -1.70 8.85 -6.77
C LEU A 245 -1.20 7.51 -7.32
N ALA A 246 -0.13 6.96 -6.72
CA ALA A 246 0.47 5.71 -7.16
C ALA A 246 0.14 4.58 -6.18
N SER A 247 0.43 4.79 -4.89
CA SER A 247 0.26 3.73 -3.89
C SER A 247 -1.22 3.47 -3.58
N GLY A 248 -2.13 4.41 -3.88
CA GLY A 248 -3.56 4.29 -3.57
C GLY A 248 -4.19 3.06 -4.22
N GLY A 249 -4.00 2.90 -5.54
CA GLY A 249 -4.46 1.72 -6.26
C GLY A 249 -3.82 0.42 -5.78
N ALA A 250 -2.53 0.46 -5.43
CA ALA A 250 -1.84 -0.71 -4.90
C ALA A 250 -2.36 -1.12 -3.50
N SER A 251 -2.75 -0.16 -2.66
CA SER A 251 -3.40 -0.43 -1.36
C SER A 251 -4.80 -1.04 -1.54
N LEU A 252 -5.53 -0.67 -2.60
CA LEU A 252 -6.79 -1.33 -2.94
C LEU A 252 -6.56 -2.75 -3.45
N GLY A 253 -5.50 -2.96 -4.24
CA GLY A 253 -5.05 -4.29 -4.69
C GLY A 253 -4.73 -5.23 -3.53
N ASP A 254 -4.11 -4.72 -2.46
CA ASP A 254 -3.82 -5.50 -1.26
C ASP A 254 -5.10 -5.98 -0.53
N MET A 255 -6.22 -5.26 -0.65
CA MET A 255 -7.45 -5.53 0.12
C MET A 255 -8.54 -6.28 -0.67
N TYR A 256 -8.64 -6.04 -1.97
CA TYR A 256 -9.71 -6.56 -2.83
C TYR A 256 -9.22 -7.70 -3.70
N SER A 257 -10.07 -8.71 -3.89
CA SER A 257 -9.79 -9.78 -4.85
C SER A 257 -9.83 -9.23 -6.28
N LEU A 258 -9.24 -9.95 -7.24
CA LEU A 258 -9.19 -9.55 -8.65
C LEU A 258 -10.57 -9.27 -9.25
N GLN A 259 -11.63 -9.93 -8.76
CA GLN A 259 -13.00 -9.72 -9.24
C GLN A 259 -13.60 -8.41 -8.72
N MET A 260 -13.25 -7.99 -7.49
CA MET A 260 -13.82 -6.80 -6.85
C MET A 260 -12.93 -5.55 -7.02
N LEU A 261 -11.65 -5.74 -7.32
CA LEU A 261 -10.66 -4.67 -7.49
C LEU A 261 -11.08 -3.61 -8.51
N PRO A 262 -11.66 -3.95 -9.69
CA PRO A 262 -12.09 -2.94 -10.66
C PRO A 262 -13.09 -1.93 -10.09
N TYR A 263 -14.05 -2.38 -9.26
CA TYR A 263 -15.04 -1.50 -8.65
C TYR A 263 -14.39 -0.53 -7.64
N ALA A 264 -13.45 -1.03 -6.84
CA ALA A 264 -12.68 -0.18 -5.91
C ALA A 264 -11.83 0.84 -6.68
N MET A 265 -11.19 0.41 -7.76
CA MET A 265 -10.39 1.29 -8.62
C MET A 265 -11.24 2.37 -9.29
N VAL A 266 -12.44 2.05 -9.79
CA VAL A 266 -13.36 3.05 -10.36
C VAL A 266 -13.77 4.09 -9.33
N ALA A 267 -14.06 3.69 -8.09
CA ALA A 267 -14.38 4.65 -7.02
C ALA A 267 -13.20 5.58 -6.70
N TRP A 268 -11.98 5.04 -6.66
CA TRP A 268 -10.76 5.81 -6.43
C TRP A 268 -10.41 6.76 -7.59
N VAL A 269 -10.52 6.29 -8.83
CA VAL A 269 -10.36 7.11 -10.03
C VAL A 269 -11.41 8.22 -10.05
N SER A 270 -12.66 7.91 -9.73
CA SER A 270 -13.73 8.92 -9.65
C SER A 270 -13.38 10.00 -8.62
N ALA A 271 -12.87 9.63 -7.44
CA ALA A 271 -12.41 10.60 -6.44
C ALA A 271 -11.23 11.45 -6.96
N ALA A 272 -10.29 10.87 -7.71
CA ALA A 272 -9.18 11.60 -8.32
C ALA A 272 -9.65 12.65 -9.34
N TYR A 273 -10.56 12.28 -10.25
CA TYR A 273 -11.08 13.21 -11.27
C TYR A 273 -12.15 14.16 -10.74
N CYS A 274 -12.87 13.85 -9.67
CA CYS A 274 -13.79 14.82 -9.06
C CYS A 274 -13.03 15.96 -8.36
N GLY A 275 -11.82 15.71 -7.87
CA GLY A 275 -11.05 16.70 -7.12
C GLY A 275 -10.85 18.02 -7.87
N PRO A 276 -10.17 18.03 -9.03
CA PRO A 276 -9.84 19.28 -9.72
C PRO A 276 -11.07 19.95 -10.34
N ALA A 277 -12.10 19.17 -10.69
CA ALA A 277 -13.39 19.70 -11.12
C ALA A 277 -14.11 20.48 -10.00
N LEU A 278 -14.05 19.99 -8.75
CA LEU A 278 -14.70 20.64 -7.61
C LEU A 278 -13.86 21.73 -6.95
N GLY A 279 -12.53 21.73 -7.12
CA GLY A 279 -11.64 22.74 -6.53
C GLY A 279 -12.09 24.18 -6.81
N PRO A 280 -12.14 24.64 -8.08
CA PRO A 280 -12.56 25.99 -8.42
C PRO A 280 -14.00 26.30 -8.03
N LEU A 281 -14.88 25.29 -7.98
CA LEU A 281 -16.26 25.46 -7.53
C LEU A 281 -16.34 25.79 -6.04
N LEU A 282 -15.52 25.14 -5.21
CA LEU A 282 -15.45 25.40 -3.76
C LEU A 282 -14.91 26.81 -3.49
N SER A 283 -13.77 27.17 -4.09
CA SER A 283 -13.15 28.48 -3.87
C SER A 283 -13.84 29.64 -4.60
N GLY A 284 -14.66 29.35 -5.61
CA GLY A 284 -15.32 30.34 -6.46
C GLY A 284 -16.28 31.27 -5.71
N PHE A 285 -16.79 30.85 -4.56
CA PHE A 285 -17.62 31.70 -3.70
C PHE A 285 -16.78 32.47 -2.67
N ALA A 286 -15.79 31.82 -2.05
CA ALA A 286 -15.03 32.40 -0.95
C ALA A 286 -14.00 33.44 -1.43
N VAL A 287 -13.35 33.20 -2.58
CA VAL A 287 -12.31 34.10 -3.09
C VAL A 287 -12.85 35.49 -3.45
N PRO A 288 -13.94 35.62 -4.24
CA PRO A 288 -14.52 36.94 -4.55
C PRO A 288 -15.09 37.65 -3.31
N ALA A 289 -15.65 36.89 -2.36
CA ALA A 289 -16.29 37.47 -1.17
C ALA A 289 -15.29 37.95 -0.12
N LYS A 290 -14.06 37.42 -0.10
CA LYS A 290 -13.09 37.69 0.96
C LYS A 290 -11.72 38.05 0.40
N SER A 291 -10.94 37.07 -0.05
CA SER A 291 -9.63 37.29 -0.68
C SER A 291 -9.11 36.02 -1.33
N TRP A 292 -8.10 36.15 -2.19
CA TRP A 292 -7.42 35.03 -2.84
C TRP A 292 -6.85 33.99 -1.86
N ARG A 293 -6.57 34.38 -0.61
CA ARG A 293 -6.05 33.44 0.40
C ARG A 293 -7.06 32.37 0.82
N TRP A 294 -8.36 32.62 0.61
CA TRP A 294 -9.40 31.70 1.06
C TRP A 294 -9.37 30.33 0.39
N ALA A 295 -9.01 30.26 -0.89
CA ALA A 295 -8.78 28.97 -1.55
C ALA A 295 -7.74 28.11 -0.83
N LEU A 296 -6.70 28.74 -0.26
CA LEU A 296 -5.64 28.05 0.46
C LEU A 296 -6.07 27.66 1.89
N TYR A 297 -6.91 28.47 2.54
CA TYR A 297 -7.52 28.11 3.83
C TYR A 297 -8.44 26.89 3.68
N GLU A 298 -9.23 26.83 2.61
CA GLU A 298 -10.08 25.68 2.29
C GLU A 298 -9.27 24.39 2.10
N SER A 299 -8.10 24.46 1.45
CA SER A 299 -7.19 23.31 1.38
C SER A 299 -6.75 22.82 2.77
N VAL A 300 -6.40 23.73 3.69
CA VAL A 300 -6.02 23.37 5.07
C VAL A 300 -7.19 22.73 5.80
N TRP A 301 -8.38 23.32 5.69
CA TRP A 301 -9.58 22.86 6.38
C TRP A 301 -10.08 21.51 5.85
N ALA A 302 -9.94 21.25 4.56
CA ALA A 302 -10.30 19.97 3.97
C ALA A 302 -9.27 18.87 4.30
N SER A 303 -7.97 19.19 4.24
CA SER A 303 -6.91 18.20 4.41
C SER A 303 -6.68 17.78 5.87
N SER A 304 -6.84 18.69 6.83
CA SER A 304 -6.56 18.40 8.24
C SER A 304 -7.45 17.30 8.84
N PRO A 305 -8.79 17.30 8.67
CA PRO A 305 -9.65 16.23 9.15
C PRO A 305 -9.36 14.89 8.49
N ILE A 306 -8.98 14.90 7.20
CA ILE A 306 -8.64 13.68 6.46
C ILE A 306 -7.33 13.10 6.99
N PHE A 307 -6.33 13.94 7.27
CA PHE A 307 -5.11 13.50 7.94
C PHE A 307 -5.41 12.86 9.30
N LEU A 308 -6.30 13.47 10.10
CA LEU A 308 -6.72 12.87 11.36
C LEU A 308 -7.40 11.51 11.13
N ALA A 309 -8.34 11.42 10.19
CA ALA A 309 -8.98 10.14 9.86
C ALA A 309 -7.93 9.07 9.49
N MET A 310 -6.96 9.40 8.62
CA MET A 310 -5.86 8.50 8.27
C MET A 310 -5.05 8.06 9.50
N LEU A 311 -4.69 9.01 10.37
CA LEU A 311 -3.93 8.77 11.59
C LEU A 311 -4.62 7.77 12.54
N PHE A 312 -5.95 7.76 12.58
CA PHE A 312 -6.75 6.87 13.43
C PHE A 312 -7.22 5.57 12.74
N SER A 313 -7.30 5.53 11.41
CA SER A 313 -8.01 4.43 10.72
C SER A 313 -7.33 3.83 9.49
N LEU A 314 -6.10 4.22 9.13
CA LEU A 314 -5.39 3.70 7.95
C LEU A 314 -4.33 2.65 8.31
N PRO A 315 -4.69 1.37 8.51
CA PRO A 315 -3.72 0.33 8.86
C PRO A 315 -2.77 0.03 7.71
N GLU A 316 -1.71 -0.72 8.00
CA GLU A 316 -0.87 -1.31 6.96
C GLU A 316 -1.68 -2.28 6.09
N THR A 317 -1.57 -2.13 4.76
CA THR A 317 -2.20 -3.04 3.79
C THR A 317 -1.19 -3.95 3.10
N SER A 318 0.11 -3.62 3.12
CA SER A 318 1.12 -4.46 2.47
C SER A 318 1.29 -5.80 3.19
N GLY A 319 0.86 -6.89 2.55
CA GLY A 319 1.06 -8.26 3.05
C GLY A 319 2.52 -8.58 3.42
N PRO A 320 3.49 -8.30 2.53
CA PRO A 320 4.92 -8.49 2.84
C PRO A 320 5.41 -7.71 4.08
N THR A 321 4.86 -6.52 4.32
CA THR A 321 5.17 -5.71 5.51
C THR A 321 4.58 -6.32 6.78
N ILE A 322 3.33 -6.78 6.71
CA ILE A 322 2.62 -7.39 7.84
C ILE A 322 3.34 -8.68 8.27
N LEU A 323 3.67 -9.55 7.31
CA LEU A 323 4.38 -10.80 7.56
C LEU A 323 5.80 -10.58 8.08
N LEU A 324 6.51 -9.56 7.60
CA LEU A 324 7.80 -9.15 8.16
C LEU A 324 7.68 -8.80 9.65
N ARG A 325 6.70 -7.95 9.99
CA ARG A 325 6.46 -7.55 11.39
C ARG A 325 6.05 -8.76 12.24
N ARG A 326 5.33 -9.73 11.68
CA ARG A 326 4.98 -10.99 12.36
C ARG A 326 6.21 -11.86 12.61
N ALA A 327 7.08 -12.05 11.62
CA ALA A 327 8.32 -12.81 11.77
C ALA A 327 9.18 -12.25 12.92
N GLN A 328 9.29 -10.92 13.01
CA GLN A 328 10.00 -10.26 14.11
C GLN A 328 9.37 -10.52 15.49
N ARG A 329 8.04 -10.58 15.59
CA ARG A 329 7.34 -10.92 16.84
C ARG A 329 7.57 -12.39 17.20
N LEU A 330 7.52 -13.30 16.23
CA LEU A 330 7.77 -14.73 16.43
C LEU A 330 9.19 -15.03 16.90
N ARG A 331 10.21 -14.35 16.34
CA ARG A 331 11.60 -14.46 16.85
C ARG A 331 11.71 -14.05 18.31
N LYS A 332 11.04 -12.95 18.70
CA LYS A 332 11.04 -12.47 20.09
C LYS A 332 10.31 -13.42 21.05
N LEU A 333 9.25 -14.07 20.59
CA LEU A 333 8.47 -15.01 21.39
C LEU A 333 9.20 -16.34 21.59
N THR A 334 9.74 -16.90 20.50
CA THR A 334 10.33 -18.25 20.49
C THR A 334 11.83 -18.28 20.78
N GLY A 335 12.52 -17.13 20.66
CA GLY A 335 13.97 -17.06 20.70
C GLY A 335 14.67 -17.70 19.50
N ASN A 336 13.93 -18.11 18.46
CA ASN A 336 14.47 -18.79 17.30
C ASN A 336 14.60 -17.83 16.11
N ASP A 337 15.84 -17.54 15.71
CA ASP A 337 16.14 -16.64 14.59
C ASP A 337 15.81 -17.22 13.20
N ARG A 338 15.43 -18.51 13.12
CA ARG A 338 15.10 -19.19 11.85
C ARG A 338 13.77 -18.76 11.25
N PHE A 339 12.89 -18.07 11.99
CA PHE A 339 11.67 -17.51 11.44
C PHE A 339 11.99 -16.35 10.51
N MET A 340 11.72 -16.43 9.21
CA MET A 340 11.93 -15.34 8.25
C MET A 340 10.70 -15.13 7.37
N SER A 341 10.38 -13.88 7.03
CA SER A 341 9.38 -13.61 6.00
C SER A 341 9.99 -13.76 4.61
N GLN A 342 9.16 -14.05 3.60
CA GLN A 342 9.62 -14.13 2.20
C GLN A 342 10.39 -12.86 1.78
N SER A 343 9.88 -11.70 2.19
CA SER A 343 10.50 -10.40 1.95
C SER A 343 11.90 -10.25 2.55
N GLU A 344 12.24 -10.94 3.64
CA GLU A 344 13.60 -10.93 4.19
C GLU A 344 14.54 -11.83 3.39
N ILE A 345 14.04 -12.95 2.88
CA ILE A 345 14.81 -13.87 2.04
C ILE A 345 15.17 -13.18 0.73
N ASP A 346 14.18 -12.58 0.06
CA ASP A 346 14.38 -11.87 -1.21
C ASP A 346 15.35 -10.70 -1.07
N GLN A 347 15.40 -10.06 0.11
CA GLN A 347 16.24 -8.90 0.37
C GLN A 347 17.59 -9.24 1.03
N ARG A 348 17.82 -10.50 1.43
CA ARG A 348 19.02 -10.91 2.18
C ARG A 348 20.32 -10.60 1.45
N ASN A 349 20.28 -10.62 0.12
CA ASN A 349 21.44 -10.41 -0.75
C ASN A 349 21.46 -9.03 -1.44
N MET A 350 20.50 -8.15 -1.14
CA MET A 350 20.40 -6.83 -1.77
C MET A 350 20.79 -5.71 -0.80
N LYS A 351 21.58 -4.73 -1.27
CA LYS A 351 21.84 -3.51 -0.50
C LYS A 351 20.58 -2.64 -0.50
N VAL A 352 20.26 -2.00 0.62
CA VAL A 352 19.09 -1.09 0.71
C VAL A 352 19.13 0.00 -0.37
N SER A 353 20.32 0.49 -0.72
CA SER A 353 20.51 1.45 -1.81
C SER A 353 20.25 0.86 -3.20
N SER A 354 20.55 -0.42 -3.43
CA SER A 354 20.24 -1.08 -4.71
C SER A 354 18.74 -1.36 -4.81
N ILE A 355 18.07 -1.72 -3.71
CA ILE A 355 16.60 -1.87 -3.67
C ILE A 355 15.90 -0.55 -4.03
N ALA A 356 16.34 0.57 -3.42
CA ALA A 356 15.76 1.88 -3.72
C ALA A 356 16.06 2.34 -5.17
N LEU A 357 17.27 2.06 -5.66
CA LEU A 357 17.66 2.39 -7.03
C LEU A 357 16.89 1.56 -8.05
N ASP A 358 16.78 0.24 -7.84
CA ASP A 358 16.03 -0.67 -8.72
C ASP A 358 14.55 -0.28 -8.74
N ALA A 359 13.97 0.06 -7.59
CA ALA A 359 12.57 0.47 -7.52
C ALA A 359 12.29 1.82 -8.21
N LEU A 360 13.31 2.67 -8.41
CA LEU A 360 13.20 3.91 -9.19
C LEU A 360 13.50 3.70 -10.69
N ILE A 361 14.49 2.87 -11.01
CA ILE A 361 14.95 2.63 -12.39
C ILE A 361 14.00 1.69 -13.13
N LYS A 362 13.53 0.62 -12.49
CA LYS A 362 12.70 -0.41 -13.15
C LYS A 362 11.42 0.14 -13.76
N PRO A 363 10.63 1.01 -13.10
CA PRO A 363 9.45 1.60 -13.73
C PRO A 363 9.77 2.45 -14.96
N MET A 364 10.89 3.18 -14.94
CA MET A 364 11.35 3.97 -16.10
C MET A 364 11.83 3.06 -17.24
N GLU A 365 12.56 2.00 -16.91
CA GLU A 365 13.00 0.98 -17.85
C GLU A 365 11.81 0.28 -18.51
N ILE A 366 10.81 -0.13 -17.74
CA ILE A 366 9.56 -0.74 -18.24
C ILE A 366 8.82 0.26 -19.14
N THR A 367 8.68 1.52 -18.70
CA THR A 367 7.97 2.55 -19.48
C THR A 367 8.63 2.80 -20.83
N ILE A 368 9.96 2.76 -20.93
CA ILE A 368 10.68 3.01 -22.19
C ILE A 368 10.73 1.75 -23.07
N LYS A 369 10.89 0.58 -22.46
CA LYS A 369 11.09 -0.68 -23.20
C LYS A 369 9.79 -1.36 -23.62
N ASP A 370 8.69 -1.13 -22.92
CA ASP A 370 7.36 -1.64 -23.28
C ASP A 370 6.56 -0.56 -24.05
N PRO A 371 6.35 -0.72 -25.37
CA PRO A 371 5.65 0.27 -26.18
C PRO A 371 4.19 0.49 -25.76
N ALA A 372 3.52 -0.53 -25.22
CA ALA A 372 2.13 -0.41 -24.79
C ALA A 372 2.04 0.46 -23.52
N VAL A 373 2.94 0.23 -22.56
CA VAL A 373 3.06 1.07 -21.36
C VAL A 373 3.42 2.50 -21.75
N LEU A 374 4.41 2.69 -22.64
CA LEU A 374 4.79 4.03 -23.12
C LEU A 374 3.62 4.78 -23.72
N PHE A 375 2.83 4.12 -24.58
CA PHE A 375 1.66 4.71 -25.21
C PHE A 375 0.63 5.17 -24.17
N VAL A 376 0.30 4.31 -23.21
CA VAL A 376 -0.66 4.64 -22.13
C VAL A 376 -0.14 5.80 -21.28
N GLN A 377 1.17 5.86 -21.00
CA GLN A 377 1.77 6.94 -20.22
C GLN A 377 1.75 8.28 -20.98
N ILE A 378 2.09 8.29 -22.27
CA ILE A 378 2.00 9.50 -23.11
C ILE A 378 0.55 9.97 -23.22
N TYR A 379 -0.38 9.05 -23.47
CA TYR A 379 -1.80 9.37 -23.55
C TYR A 379 -2.33 9.95 -22.23
N THR A 380 -1.97 9.34 -21.10
CA THR A 380 -2.33 9.84 -19.76
C THR A 380 -1.70 11.21 -19.50
N ALA A 381 -0.44 11.44 -19.90
CA ALA A 381 0.21 12.75 -19.77
C ALA A 381 -0.52 13.83 -20.56
N ILE A 382 -1.01 13.52 -21.77
CA ILE A 382 -1.84 14.44 -22.57
C ILE A 382 -3.17 14.72 -21.85
N ILE A 383 -3.84 13.70 -21.30
CA ILE A 383 -5.06 13.90 -20.51
C ILE A 383 -4.80 14.85 -19.36
N TYR A 384 -3.73 14.65 -18.59
CA TYR A 384 -3.37 15.56 -17.50
C TYR A 384 -3.02 16.96 -17.99
N GLY A 385 -2.34 17.09 -19.12
CA GLY A 385 -2.03 18.39 -19.74
C GLY A 385 -3.29 19.17 -20.10
N ILE A 386 -4.28 18.51 -20.70
CA ILE A 386 -5.59 19.11 -21.03
C ILE A 386 -6.40 19.39 -19.76
N TYR A 387 -6.33 18.51 -18.77
CA TYR A 387 -7.13 18.62 -17.56
C TYR A 387 -6.67 19.76 -16.63
N TYR A 388 -5.40 20.14 -16.73
CA TYR A 388 -4.77 21.22 -15.95
C TYR A 388 -4.43 22.47 -16.77
N SER A 389 -4.84 22.54 -18.03
CA SER A 389 -4.85 23.76 -18.86
C SER A 389 -6.18 24.49 -18.73
#